data_AF-A0A060CBN1-F1
#
_entry.id   AF-A0A060CBN1-F1
#
_cell.length_a   1.000
_cell.length_b   1.000
_cell.length_c   1.000
_cell.angle_alpha   90.00
_cell.angle_beta   90.00
_cell.angle_gamma   90.00
#
_symmetry.space_group_name_H-M   'P 1'
#
loop_
_entity.id
_entity.type
_entity.pdbx_description
1 polymer ?
#
loop_
_entity_poly.entity_id
_entity_poly.type
_entity_poly.pdbx_seq_one_letter_code
_entity_poly.pdbx_strand_id
1 'polypeptide(L)'
;MAATVEALFNQELAPSRIIIAVVDGELARFSHDPRVDVRSVEASTFYDAVLHVVDGDEPWIWTLHDDSVPHPSCLDALLAIGEASQKVGAVGPKQVGYGDRRHLIEVGILATRSGRRVPEVMPGELDQGQYDWRADALAVGSAGMLVRRAALDSVGGFDGTLG
;
A
#
# COMPACT_ATOMS: atom_id res chain seq x y z
N MET A 1 -7.08 4.93 -11.67
CA MET A 1 -6.32 6.14 -11.28
C MET A 1 -7.15 7.28 -10.69
N ALA A 2 -8.17 7.86 -11.35
CA ALA A 2 -8.84 9.08 -10.85
C ALA A 2 -9.47 8.91 -9.43
N ALA A 3 -10.19 7.82 -9.20
CA ALA A 3 -10.80 7.50 -7.90
C ALA A 3 -9.74 7.26 -6.80
N THR A 4 -8.60 6.67 -7.14
CA THR A 4 -7.45 6.47 -6.23
C THR A 4 -6.90 7.80 -5.75
N VAL A 5 -6.64 8.72 -6.69
CA VAL A 5 -6.11 10.04 -6.36
C VAL A 5 -7.10 10.85 -5.52
N GLU A 6 -8.39 10.81 -5.86
CA GLU A 6 -9.45 11.42 -5.06
C GLU A 6 -9.49 10.85 -3.63
N ALA A 7 -9.38 9.53 -3.48
CA ALA A 7 -9.37 8.88 -2.16
C ALA A 7 -8.16 9.25 -1.31
N LEU A 8 -7.00 9.54 -1.91
CA LEU A 8 -5.84 10.07 -1.19
C LEU A 8 -6.10 11.47 -0.62
N PHE A 9 -6.82 12.32 -1.35
CA PHE A 9 -7.20 13.65 -0.86
C PHE A 9 -8.28 13.62 0.21
N ASN A 10 -9.11 12.58 0.22
CA ASN A 10 -10.17 12.36 1.19
C ASN A 10 -9.72 11.58 2.44
N GLN A 11 -8.42 11.36 2.63
CA GLN A 11 -7.93 10.76 3.87
C GLN A 11 -8.15 11.71 5.06
N GLU A 12 -8.62 11.16 6.17
CA GLU A 12 -8.79 11.89 7.43
C GLU A 12 -7.44 12.36 7.98
N LEU A 13 -6.44 11.47 7.92
CA LEU A 13 -5.04 11.82 8.06
C LEU A 13 -4.44 12.01 6.68
N ALA A 14 -4.15 13.25 6.32
CA ALA A 14 -3.63 13.58 5.01
C ALA A 14 -2.16 13.13 4.84
N PRO A 15 -1.80 12.50 3.71
CA PRO A 15 -0.40 12.30 3.35
C PRO A 15 0.35 13.64 3.30
N SER A 16 1.58 13.67 3.83
CA SER A 16 2.45 14.85 3.76
C SER A 16 2.90 15.15 2.33
N ARG A 17 3.09 14.10 1.53
CA ARG A 17 3.52 14.15 0.13
C ARG A 17 2.93 12.97 -0.63
N ILE A 18 2.59 13.19 -1.89
CA ILE A 18 2.05 12.20 -2.81
C ILE A 18 2.92 12.23 -4.06
N ILE A 19 3.53 11.10 -4.40
CA ILE A 19 4.30 10.96 -5.64
C ILE A 19 3.52 10.04 -6.58
N ILE A 20 3.21 10.54 -7.77
CA ILE A 20 2.53 9.79 -8.82
C ILE A 20 3.56 9.43 -9.88
N ALA A 21 3.96 8.16 -9.91
CA ALA A 21 4.81 7.61 -10.96
C ALA A 21 3.96 7.26 -12.19
N VAL A 22 4.28 7.87 -13.33
CA VAL A 22 3.62 7.60 -14.61
C VAL A 22 4.58 6.79 -15.48
N VAL A 23 4.26 5.49 -15.61
CA VAL A 23 4.94 4.54 -16.50
C VAL A 23 4.17 4.49 -17.81
N ASP A 24 4.82 4.82 -18.93
CA ASP A 24 4.24 4.78 -20.28
C ASP A 24 2.84 5.42 -20.39
N GLY A 25 2.75 6.75 -20.29
CA GLY A 25 1.48 7.44 -20.40
C GLY A 25 1.59 8.96 -20.43
N GLU A 26 0.46 9.62 -20.74
CA GLU A 26 0.36 11.07 -20.58
C GLU A 26 0.27 11.43 -19.10
N LEU A 27 1.01 12.48 -18.71
CA LEU A 27 0.81 13.15 -17.43
C LEU A 27 -0.63 13.66 -17.39
N ALA A 28 -1.52 12.94 -16.73
CA ALA A 28 -2.87 13.44 -16.51
C ALA A 28 -2.78 14.80 -15.80
N ARG A 29 -3.79 15.66 -15.99
CA ARG A 29 -3.90 16.88 -15.19
C ARG A 29 -4.29 16.49 -13.77
N PHE A 30 -3.30 16.14 -12.97
CA PHE A 30 -3.47 15.92 -11.54
C PHE A 30 -3.68 17.26 -10.82
N SER A 31 -4.17 17.19 -9.58
CA SER A 31 -4.47 18.36 -8.75
C SER A 31 -3.32 19.38 -8.72
N HIS A 32 -3.63 20.68 -8.63
CA HIS A 32 -2.64 21.73 -8.35
C HIS A 32 -2.24 21.76 -6.85
N ASP A 33 -2.52 20.69 -6.11
CA ASP A 33 -2.15 20.57 -4.71
C ASP A 33 -0.63 20.50 -4.58
N PRO A 34 0.00 21.35 -3.74
CA PRO A 34 1.46 21.38 -3.61
C PRO A 34 2.07 20.09 -3.05
N ARG A 35 1.26 19.18 -2.49
CA ARG A 35 1.72 17.87 -2.02
C ARG A 35 1.89 16.86 -3.14
N VAL A 36 1.34 17.11 -4.32
CA VAL A 36 1.40 16.18 -5.46
C VAL A 36 2.60 16.49 -6.33
N ASP A 37 3.47 15.50 -6.46
CA ASP A 37 4.59 15.47 -7.39
C ASP A 37 4.35 14.36 -8.42
N VAL A 38 4.37 14.71 -9.71
CA VAL A 38 4.07 13.78 -10.80
C VAL A 38 5.34 13.57 -11.61
N ARG A 39 5.78 12.32 -11.70
CA ARG A 39 7.05 11.96 -12.32
C ARG A 39 6.82 10.93 -13.41
N SER A 40 7.32 11.21 -14.61
CA SER A 40 7.40 10.20 -15.66
C SER A 40 8.65 9.35 -15.43
N VAL A 41 8.50 8.03 -15.47
CA VAL A 41 9.58 7.07 -15.26
C VAL A 41 9.50 5.94 -16.28
N GLU A 42 10.65 5.46 -16.72
CA GLU A 42 10.74 4.17 -17.42
C GLU A 42 10.90 3.08 -16.36
N ALA A 43 9.90 2.21 -16.23
CA ALA A 43 9.90 1.13 -15.25
C ALA A 43 9.12 -0.06 -15.79
N SER A 44 9.51 -1.26 -15.38
CA SER A 44 8.94 -2.52 -15.86
C SER A 44 8.03 -3.22 -14.86
N THR A 45 8.11 -2.83 -13.58
CA THR A 45 7.34 -3.40 -12.47
C THR A 45 6.86 -2.27 -11.55
N PHE A 46 5.93 -2.59 -10.64
CA PHE A 46 5.49 -1.63 -9.64
C PHE A 46 6.65 -1.15 -8.76
N TYR A 47 7.48 -2.08 -8.25
CA TYR A 47 8.57 -1.70 -7.36
C TYR A 47 9.75 -1.05 -8.08
N ASP A 48 9.95 -1.34 -9.37
CA ASP A 48 10.88 -0.60 -10.22
C ASP A 48 10.47 0.88 -10.29
N ALA A 49 9.19 1.15 -10.54
CA ALA A 49 8.65 2.52 -10.54
C ALA A 49 8.78 3.19 -9.18
N VAL A 50 8.49 2.47 -8.08
CA VAL A 50 8.67 2.99 -6.71
C VAL A 50 10.13 3.37 -6.45
N LEU A 51 11.09 2.52 -6.82
CA LEU A 51 12.52 2.79 -6.62
C LEU A 51 13.00 4.02 -7.41
N HIS A 52 12.42 4.30 -8.57
CA HIS A 52 12.73 5.48 -9.36
C HIS A 52 12.18 6.79 -8.78
N VAL A 53 11.10 6.74 -7.98
CA VAL A 53 10.43 7.95 -7.48
C VAL A 53 10.56 8.15 -5.98
N VAL A 54 10.85 7.11 -5.21
CA VAL A 54 10.95 7.20 -3.76
C VAL A 54 12.21 7.97 -3.37
N ASP A 55 12.02 9.08 -2.67
CA ASP A 55 13.08 9.92 -2.16
C ASP A 55 12.68 10.50 -0.79
N GLY A 56 13.44 11.46 -0.27
CA GLY A 56 13.17 12.12 1.00
C GLY A 56 13.48 11.26 2.23
N ASP A 57 13.24 11.84 3.40
CA ASP A 57 13.58 11.27 4.71
C ASP A 57 12.34 10.91 5.54
N GLU A 58 11.15 10.84 4.93
CA GLU A 58 9.92 10.49 5.65
C GLU A 58 10.06 9.11 6.31
N PRO A 59 9.68 8.97 7.59
CA PRO A 59 9.87 7.71 8.33
C PRO A 59 9.00 6.56 7.81
N TRP A 60 7.98 6.88 7.01
CA TRP A 60 7.00 5.97 6.47
C TRP A 60 6.82 6.19 4.97
N ILE A 61 6.74 5.09 4.23
CA ILE A 61 6.40 5.07 2.80
C ILE A 61 5.09 4.31 2.66
N TRP A 62 4.08 4.93 2.06
CA TRP A 62 2.80 4.29 1.79
C TRP A 62 2.68 3.98 0.30
N THR A 63 2.73 2.70 -0.06
CA THR A 63 2.61 2.25 -1.46
C THR A 63 1.16 1.99 -1.80
N LEU A 64 0.70 2.51 -2.93
CA LEU A 64 -0.67 2.34 -3.40
C LEU A 64 -0.67 2.06 -4.90
N HIS A 65 -1.48 1.10 -5.33
CA HIS A 65 -1.71 0.84 -6.75
C HIS A 65 -2.76 1.81 -7.29
N ASP A 66 -2.73 2.07 -8.60
CA ASP A 66 -3.61 3.05 -9.25
C ASP A 66 -5.08 2.58 -9.41
N ASP A 67 -5.37 1.34 -9.02
CA ASP A 67 -6.67 0.70 -8.99
C ASP A 67 -7.24 0.56 -7.56
N SER A 68 -6.52 1.09 -6.56
CA SER A 68 -6.89 0.97 -5.15
C SER A 68 -7.59 2.23 -4.63
N VAL A 69 -8.66 2.06 -3.86
CA VAL A 69 -9.42 3.18 -3.26
C VAL A 69 -9.43 3.04 -1.74
N PRO A 70 -8.43 3.62 -1.03
CA PRO A 70 -8.33 3.51 0.42
C PRO A 70 -9.54 4.16 1.11
N HIS A 71 -9.99 3.56 2.21
CA HIS A 71 -10.99 4.16 3.10
C HIS A 71 -10.45 5.49 3.66
N PRO A 72 -11.28 6.52 3.95
CA PRO A 72 -10.82 7.80 4.51
C PRO A 72 -9.91 7.67 5.76
N SER A 73 -10.20 6.72 6.64
CA SER A 73 -9.41 6.46 7.85
C SER A 73 -8.23 5.49 7.64
N CYS A 74 -7.94 5.06 6.41
CA CYS A 74 -6.98 3.99 6.13
C CYS A 74 -5.57 4.37 6.60
N LEU A 75 -5.06 5.53 6.18
CA LEU A 75 -3.72 5.95 6.54
C LEU A 75 -3.56 6.14 8.06
N ASP A 76 -4.57 6.72 8.72
CA ASP A 76 -4.58 6.91 10.17
C ASP A 76 -4.52 5.57 10.92
N ALA A 77 -5.34 4.60 10.51
CA ALA A 77 -5.35 3.27 11.11
C ALA A 77 -4.03 2.52 10.91
N LEU A 78 -3.43 2.60 9.71
CA LEU A 78 -2.13 1.97 9.42
C LEU A 78 -1.02 2.59 10.27
N LEU A 79 -0.98 3.93 10.38
CA LEU A 79 0.02 4.64 11.18
C LEU A 79 -0.14 4.33 12.67
N ALA A 80 -1.38 4.31 13.20
CA ALA A 80 -1.63 3.97 14.60
C ALA A 80 -1.05 2.59 14.98
N ILE A 81 -1.20 1.59 14.10
CA ILE A 81 -0.61 0.25 14.29
C ILE A 81 0.92 0.30 14.16
N GLY A 82 1.42 0.97 13.11
CA GLY A 82 2.85 1.08 12.83
C GLY A 82 3.62 1.76 13.96
N GLU A 83 3.03 2.78 14.59
CA GLU A 83 3.64 3.55 15.66
C GLU A 83 3.54 2.89 17.03
N ALA A 84 2.64 1.92 17.22
CA ALA A 84 2.51 1.18 18.46
C ALA A 84 3.78 0.42 18.87
N SER A 85 4.67 0.10 17.92
CA SER A 85 5.98 -0.49 18.22
C SER A 85 7.04 -0.20 17.16
N GLN A 86 8.27 0.06 17.62
CA GLN A 86 9.46 0.14 16.77
C GLN A 86 9.79 -1.20 16.07
N LYS A 87 9.19 -2.31 16.51
CA LYS A 87 9.35 -3.64 15.90
C LYS A 87 8.48 -3.83 14.64
N VAL A 88 7.49 -2.98 14.42
CA VAL A 88 6.63 -3.06 13.23
C VAL A 88 7.37 -2.44 12.06
N GLY A 89 7.75 -3.30 11.11
CA GLY A 89 8.42 -2.90 9.86
C GLY A 89 7.45 -2.51 8.75
N ALA A 90 6.29 -3.15 8.67
CA ALA A 90 5.24 -2.84 7.70
C ALA A 90 3.85 -3.16 8.25
N VAL A 91 2.85 -2.45 7.76
CA VAL A 91 1.41 -2.66 8.03
C VAL A 91 0.69 -2.63 6.69
N GLY A 92 -0.29 -3.51 6.49
CA GLY A 92 -1.11 -3.53 5.30
C GLY A 92 -2.59 -3.48 5.64
N PRO A 93 -3.42 -2.84 4.81
CA PRO A 93 -4.85 -2.81 5.02
C PRO A 93 -5.45 -4.17 4.67
N LYS A 94 -6.57 -4.49 5.31
CA LYS A 94 -7.51 -5.46 4.76
C LYS A 94 -8.03 -4.94 3.42
N GLN A 95 -7.99 -5.77 2.40
CA GLN A 95 -8.44 -5.44 1.05
C GLN A 95 -9.80 -6.09 0.77
N VAL A 96 -10.68 -5.33 0.13
CA VAL A 96 -12.03 -5.76 -0.25
C VAL A 96 -12.33 -5.37 -1.69
N GLY A 97 -13.34 -6.01 -2.28
CA GLY A 97 -13.79 -5.73 -3.64
C GLY A 97 -14.19 -4.27 -3.86
N TYR A 98 -13.73 -3.70 -4.97
CA TYR A 98 -14.12 -2.34 -5.38
C TYR A 98 -15.63 -2.24 -5.68
N GLY A 99 -16.18 -3.22 -6.42
CA GLY A 99 -17.60 -3.24 -6.79
C GLY A 99 -18.54 -3.71 -5.67
N ASP A 100 -18.06 -4.55 -4.76
CA ASP A 100 -18.78 -4.98 -3.57
C ASP A 100 -17.79 -5.13 -2.42
N ARG A 101 -17.81 -4.15 -1.51
CA ARG A 101 -16.90 -4.05 -0.36
C ARG A 101 -17.10 -5.15 0.66
N ARG A 102 -18.15 -5.97 0.51
CA ARG A 102 -18.34 -7.16 1.34
C ARG A 102 -17.47 -8.33 0.88
N HIS A 103 -16.95 -8.34 -0.34
CA HIS A 103 -16.06 -9.41 -0.77
C HIS A 103 -14.65 -9.18 -0.27
N LEU A 104 -14.11 -10.12 0.48
CA LEU A 104 -12.75 -10.07 1.00
C LEU A 104 -11.74 -10.45 -0.10
N ILE A 105 -10.61 -9.75 -0.14
CA ILE A 105 -9.51 -10.00 -1.10
C ILE A 105 -8.23 -10.46 -0.39
N GLU A 106 -7.76 -9.70 0.61
CA GLU A 106 -6.47 -9.94 1.27
C GLU A 106 -6.54 -9.47 2.73
N VAL A 107 -5.93 -10.25 3.62
CA VAL A 107 -5.84 -9.98 5.08
C VAL A 107 -4.44 -10.26 5.63
N GLY A 108 -3.44 -10.24 4.75
CA GLY A 108 -2.05 -10.54 5.08
C GLY A 108 -1.69 -11.99 4.75
N ILE A 109 -0.43 -12.15 4.34
CA ILE A 109 0.10 -13.38 3.80
C ILE A 109 0.58 -14.28 4.94
N LEU A 110 0.09 -15.51 4.95
CA LEU A 110 0.68 -16.61 5.72
C LEU A 110 1.28 -17.62 4.76
N ALA A 111 2.23 -18.39 5.28
CA ALA A 111 2.88 -19.45 4.55
C ALA A 111 3.12 -20.65 5.46
N THR A 112 3.11 -21.83 4.86
CA THR A 112 3.61 -23.04 5.50
C THR A 112 5.09 -22.90 5.85
N ARG A 113 5.60 -23.80 6.71
CA ARG A 113 7.03 -23.84 7.08
C ARG A 113 7.99 -23.91 5.89
N SER A 114 7.56 -24.46 4.75
CA SER A 114 8.35 -24.54 3.52
C SER A 114 8.17 -23.35 2.58
N GLY A 115 7.51 -22.27 3.02
CA GLY A 115 7.32 -21.04 2.23
C GLY A 115 6.16 -21.06 1.24
N ARG A 116 5.33 -22.13 1.20
CA ARG A 116 4.12 -22.13 0.36
C ARG A 116 3.07 -21.22 0.98
N ARG A 117 2.60 -20.20 0.23
CA ARG A 117 1.48 -19.33 0.63
C ARG A 117 0.26 -20.16 1.01
N VAL A 118 -0.32 -19.84 2.16
CA VAL A 118 -1.58 -20.40 2.62
C VAL A 118 -2.70 -19.47 2.14
N PRO A 119 -3.66 -19.97 1.33
CA PRO A 119 -4.83 -19.19 0.97
C PRO A 119 -5.74 -19.06 2.19
N GLU A 120 -5.76 -17.87 2.77
CA GLU A 120 -6.53 -17.56 3.98
C GLU A 120 -7.91 -16.98 3.63
N VAL A 121 -8.01 -16.34 2.46
CA VAL A 121 -9.27 -15.84 1.91
C VAL A 121 -9.74 -16.80 0.84
N MET A 122 -10.96 -17.31 0.99
CA MET A 122 -11.59 -18.18 0.01
C MET A 122 -12.22 -17.36 -1.13
N PRO A 123 -12.28 -17.89 -2.37
CA PRO A 123 -12.97 -17.22 -3.47
C PRO A 123 -14.42 -16.87 -3.10
N GLY A 124 -14.77 -15.59 -3.16
CA GLY A 124 -16.11 -15.09 -2.84
C GLY A 124 -16.40 -14.98 -1.34
N GLU A 125 -15.40 -15.13 -0.47
CA GLU A 125 -15.57 -14.96 0.97
C GLU A 125 -16.06 -13.55 1.30
N LEU A 126 -17.01 -13.48 2.23
CA LEU A 126 -17.54 -12.21 2.71
C LEU A 126 -16.79 -11.72 3.94
N ASP A 127 -16.49 -10.43 3.97
CA ASP A 127 -15.99 -9.73 5.13
C ASP A 127 -17.11 -9.56 6.17
N GLN A 128 -16.93 -10.27 7.27
CA GLN A 128 -17.79 -10.27 8.46
C GLN A 128 -16.99 -9.85 9.70
N GLY A 129 -15.81 -9.24 9.50
CA GLY A 129 -14.88 -8.87 10.57
C GLY A 129 -14.10 -10.04 11.17
N GLN A 130 -14.18 -11.23 10.54
CA GLN A 130 -13.56 -12.46 11.04
C GLN A 130 -12.02 -12.39 11.14
N TYR A 131 -11.40 -11.43 10.45
CA TYR A 131 -9.95 -11.19 10.46
C TYR A 131 -9.55 -9.83 11.04
N ASP A 132 -10.46 -9.06 11.65
CA ASP A 132 -10.15 -7.70 12.12
C ASP A 132 -9.16 -7.66 13.28
N TRP A 133 -9.04 -8.76 14.01
CA TRP A 133 -8.09 -8.95 15.11
C TRP A 133 -6.71 -9.44 14.63
N ARG A 134 -6.54 -9.72 13.34
CA ARG A 134 -5.34 -10.34 12.80
C ARG A 134 -4.15 -9.39 12.88
N ALA A 135 -3.08 -9.89 13.49
CA ALA A 135 -1.77 -9.27 13.55
C ALA A 135 -0.71 -10.33 13.19
N ASP A 136 0.55 -9.92 13.09
CA ASP A 136 1.70 -10.80 12.86
C ASP A 136 1.56 -11.70 11.61
N ALA A 137 1.45 -11.08 10.44
CA ALA A 137 1.52 -11.76 9.15
C ALA A 137 2.97 -11.89 8.66
N LEU A 138 3.25 -12.87 7.77
CA LEU A 138 4.58 -13.00 7.16
C LEU A 138 4.87 -11.90 6.15
N ALA A 139 3.84 -11.40 5.48
CA ALA A 139 3.91 -10.28 4.56
C ALA A 139 2.52 -9.63 4.42
N VAL A 140 2.48 -8.46 3.80
CA VAL A 140 1.26 -7.73 3.46
C VAL A 140 1.19 -7.48 1.97
N GLY A 141 -0.01 -7.26 1.43
CA GLY A 141 -0.18 -6.90 0.02
C GLY A 141 0.39 -5.51 -0.27
N SER A 142 0.98 -5.34 -1.45
CA SER A 142 1.60 -4.07 -1.89
C SER A 142 0.58 -2.93 -2.08
N ALA A 143 -0.66 -3.26 -2.44
CA ALA A 143 -1.76 -2.31 -2.58
C ALA A 143 -2.22 -1.77 -1.21
N GLY A 144 -1.60 -0.66 -0.80
CA GLY A 144 -1.88 0.03 0.46
C GLY A 144 -0.87 -0.26 1.58
N MET A 145 0.25 -0.94 1.31
CA MET A 145 1.26 -1.21 2.33
C MET A 145 1.92 0.07 2.86
N LEU A 146 1.91 0.26 4.17
CA LEU A 146 2.68 1.26 4.88
C LEU A 146 3.96 0.62 5.44
N VAL A 147 5.12 1.01 4.95
CA VAL A 147 6.42 0.47 5.37
C VAL A 147 7.25 1.52 6.09
N ARG A 148 7.88 1.11 7.20
CA ARG A 148 8.83 1.95 7.93
C ARG A 148 10.13 2.03 7.14
N ARG A 149 10.56 3.24 6.79
CA ARG A 149 11.78 3.46 5.99
C ARG A 149 13.00 2.75 6.58
N ALA A 150 13.25 2.94 7.87
CA ALA A 150 14.39 2.28 8.54
C ALA A 150 14.35 0.74 8.48
N ALA A 151 13.15 0.14 8.48
CA ALA A 151 13.01 -1.31 8.34
C ALA A 151 13.27 -1.75 6.89
N LEU A 152 12.74 -1.02 5.91
CA LEU A 152 12.97 -1.25 4.49
C LEU A 152 14.48 -1.15 4.14
N ASP A 153 15.14 -0.10 4.63
CA ASP A 153 16.57 0.12 4.42
C ASP A 153 17.40 -1.02 5.04
N SER A 154 17.01 -1.49 6.23
CA SER A 154 17.73 -2.57 6.93
C SER A 154 17.71 -3.91 6.18
N VAL A 155 16.73 -4.13 5.30
CA VAL A 155 16.61 -5.34 4.48
C VAL A 155 17.07 -5.13 3.02
N GLY A 156 17.56 -3.93 2.68
CA GLY A 156 18.13 -3.62 1.36
C GLY A 156 17.13 -3.04 0.35
N GLY A 157 15.94 -2.60 0.76
CA GLY A 157 14.95 -2.00 -0.13
C GLY A 157 14.01 -3.01 -0.80
N PHE A 158 13.19 -2.51 -1.74
CA PHE A 158 12.37 -3.36 -2.60
C PHE A 158 13.21 -3.98 -3.71
N ASP A 159 12.80 -5.16 -4.18
CA ASP A 159 13.36 -5.77 -5.39
C ASP A 159 12.60 -5.23 -6.61
N GLY A 160 13.26 -4.40 -7.42
CA GLY A 160 12.68 -3.81 -8.64
C GLY A 160 12.36 -4.83 -9.74
N THR A 161 12.84 -6.07 -9.65
CA THR A 161 12.51 -7.12 -10.63
C THR A 161 11.21 -7.86 -10.32
N LEU A 162 10.66 -7.64 -9.13
CA LEU A 162 9.42 -8.25 -8.64
C LEU A 162 8.33 -7.18 -8.53
N GLY A 163 7.08 -7.53 -8.84
CA GLY A 163 5.93 -6.62 -8.70
C GLY A 163 5.15 -6.46 -9.99
#